data_AF-A0AA88DAH9-F1
#
_entry.id   AF-A0AA88DAH9-F1
#
_cell.length_a   1.000
_cell.length_b   1.000
_cell.length_c   1.000
_cell.angle_alpha   90.00
_cell.angle_beta   90.00
_cell.angle_gamma   90.00
#
_symmetry.space_group_name_H-M   'P 1'
#
loop_
_entity.id
_entity.type
_entity.pdbx_description
1 polymer ?
#
loop_
_entity_poly.entity_id
_entity_poly.type
_entity_poly.pdbx_seq_one_letter_code
_entity_poly.pdbx_strand_id
1 'polypeptide(L)'
;MANLKAIFVVVSVLLTLTSLPGSECAKKPVSGARKEDVPYIKCQVCEKLAAQLYHQVQKKRAEISPKKISEYQIIEISENVCDLKKAEADWILQIDVVEQGDILELVEQGTEGQCNSECKTIERACQEIMGYSDTDVAEYLYKSQPQIDSLVNYLCKDLTKACSTKPPLVPKDRTPGEPFVAKSAKEAEMEKIMKSMEGKVLGGKEDSKNDWKQKVITGMAKTGDTLKKHAHKVANHAGQWWRRIKKLSSKKSYKQEL
;
A
#
# COMPACT_ATOMS: atom_id res chain seq x y z
N MET A 1 -41.67 34.96 22.24
CA MET A 1 -40.46 34.47 22.96
C MET A 1 -39.96 33.08 22.53
N ALA A 2 -40.77 32.21 21.91
CA ALA A 2 -40.32 30.89 21.44
C ALA A 2 -39.41 30.92 20.20
N ASN A 3 -39.61 31.89 19.29
CA ASN A 3 -38.83 31.98 18.05
C ASN A 3 -37.39 32.50 18.22
N LEU A 4 -37.08 33.16 19.35
CA LEU A 4 -35.72 33.66 19.60
C LEU A 4 -34.78 32.56 20.12
N LYS A 5 -35.33 31.60 20.89
CA LYS A 5 -34.58 30.43 21.38
C LYS A 5 -34.25 29.44 20.25
N ALA A 6 -35.16 29.24 19.30
CA ALA A 6 -34.92 28.37 18.15
C ALA A 6 -33.81 28.93 17.22
N ILE A 7 -33.76 30.25 17.03
CA ILE A 7 -32.70 30.90 16.23
C ILE A 7 -31.34 30.78 16.91
N PHE A 8 -31.27 30.95 18.24
CA PHE A 8 -30.02 30.77 19.00
C PHE A 8 -29.48 29.33 18.91
N VAL A 9 -30.34 28.32 18.97
CA VAL A 9 -29.91 26.91 18.86
C VAL A 9 -29.37 26.60 17.45
N VAL A 10 -30.00 27.12 16.39
CA VAL A 10 -29.54 26.89 15.01
C VAL A 10 -28.21 27.59 14.74
N VAL A 11 -28.00 28.80 15.27
CA VAL A 11 -26.73 29.54 15.13
C VAL A 11 -25.61 28.86 15.92
N SER A 12 -25.87 28.33 17.13
CA SER A 12 -24.88 27.55 17.89
C SER A 12 -24.49 26.24 17.22
N VAL A 13 -25.40 25.56 16.52
CA VAL A 13 -25.09 24.31 15.78
C VAL A 13 -24.30 24.59 14.48
N LEU A 14 -24.52 25.74 13.83
CA LEU A 14 -23.77 26.14 12.64
C LEU A 14 -22.35 26.62 12.95
N LEU A 15 -22.11 27.23 14.12
CA LEU A 15 -20.78 27.67 14.56
C LEU A 15 -19.85 26.54 15.03
N THR A 16 -20.38 25.34 15.28
CA THR A 16 -19.58 24.16 15.66
C THR A 16 -19.15 23.28 14.47
N LEU A 17 -19.56 23.60 13.24
CA LEU A 17 -19.26 22.83 12.03
C LEU A 17 -18.07 23.34 11.21
N THR A 18 -17.42 24.44 11.62
CA THR A 18 -16.27 25.04 10.91
C THR A 18 -14.92 24.68 11.50
N SER A 19 -14.87 23.82 12.52
CA SER A 19 -13.63 23.27 13.09
C SER A 19 -13.49 21.77 12.79
N LEU A 20 -13.64 21.39 11.51
CA LEU A 20 -12.92 20.22 11.02
C LEU A 20 -11.50 20.71 10.73
N PRO A 21 -10.46 20.23 11.44
CA PRO A 21 -9.10 20.48 11.00
C PRO A 21 -9.03 20.01 9.55
N GLY A 22 -8.67 20.93 8.66
CA GLY A 22 -8.28 20.56 7.31
C GLY A 22 -7.30 19.42 7.46
N SER A 23 -7.65 18.26 6.89
CA SER A 23 -6.72 17.16 6.72
C SER A 23 -5.64 17.66 5.79
N GLU A 24 -4.70 18.41 6.33
CA GLU A 24 -3.37 18.51 5.79
C GLU A 24 -2.87 17.06 5.79
N CYS A 25 -3.03 16.40 4.65
CA CYS A 25 -2.13 15.32 4.28
C CYS A 25 -0.73 15.96 4.27
N ALA A 26 -0.14 16.10 5.45
CA ALA A 26 1.29 16.27 5.60
C ALA A 26 1.87 15.13 4.78
N LYS A 27 2.49 15.49 3.64
CA LYS A 27 3.30 14.53 2.90
C LYS A 27 4.33 14.05 3.91
N LYS A 28 4.12 12.84 4.45
CA LYS A 28 5.05 12.24 5.38
C LYS A 28 6.42 12.31 4.71
N PRO A 29 7.45 12.85 5.39
CA PRO A 29 8.78 12.84 4.83
C PRO A 29 9.10 11.39 4.47
N VAL A 30 9.39 11.14 3.20
CA VAL A 30 9.82 9.82 2.75
C VAL A 30 11.22 9.64 3.31
N SER A 31 11.27 8.95 4.44
CA SER A 31 12.50 8.59 5.12
C SER A 31 13.32 7.68 4.19
N GLY A 32 14.56 8.05 3.94
CA GLY A 32 15.47 7.27 3.09
C GLY A 32 16.04 6.05 3.84
N ALA A 33 16.67 5.13 3.11
CA ALA A 33 17.38 4.00 3.70
C ALA A 33 18.60 4.47 4.53
N ARG A 34 18.80 3.89 5.71
CA ARG A 34 20.00 4.03 6.54
C ARG A 34 21.08 3.08 6.03
N LYS A 35 21.97 3.57 5.19
CA LYS A 35 22.99 2.72 4.51
C LYS A 35 23.98 2.11 5.51
N GLU A 36 24.25 2.83 6.58
CA GLU A 36 25.07 2.43 7.72
C GLU A 36 24.55 1.18 8.42
N ASP A 37 23.26 0.88 8.32
CA ASP A 37 22.63 -0.24 9.02
C ASP A 37 22.68 -1.54 8.23
N VAL A 38 22.89 -1.46 6.91
CA VAL A 38 22.91 -2.61 6.00
C VAL A 38 23.89 -3.71 6.46
N PRO A 39 25.14 -3.41 6.88
CA PRO A 39 26.07 -4.44 7.34
C PRO A 39 25.58 -5.27 8.53
N TYR A 40 24.75 -4.70 9.42
CA TYR A 40 24.25 -5.39 10.61
C TYR A 40 23.09 -6.35 10.30
N ILE A 41 22.29 -6.05 9.28
CA ILE A 41 21.09 -6.83 8.94
C ILE A 41 21.24 -7.71 7.70
N LYS A 42 22.31 -7.54 6.91
CA LYS A 42 22.49 -8.18 5.58
C LYS A 42 22.20 -9.68 5.57
N CYS A 43 22.75 -10.43 6.52
CA CYS A 43 22.54 -11.87 6.58
C CYS A 43 21.07 -12.23 6.89
N GLN A 44 20.45 -11.57 7.87
CA GLN A 44 19.04 -11.78 8.22
C GLN A 44 18.10 -11.45 7.06
N VAL A 45 18.39 -10.36 6.33
CA VAL A 45 17.63 -9.99 5.12
C VAL A 45 17.77 -11.10 4.07
N CYS A 46 18.96 -11.67 3.89
CA CYS A 46 19.17 -12.75 2.92
C CYS A 46 18.39 -14.01 3.27
N GLU A 47 18.39 -14.42 4.54
CA GLU A 47 17.66 -15.60 5.01
C GLU A 47 16.15 -15.43 4.81
N LYS A 48 15.60 -14.26 5.16
CA LYS A 48 14.19 -13.94 4.90
C LYS A 48 13.88 -13.88 3.41
N LEU A 49 14.75 -13.26 2.61
CA LEU A 49 14.61 -13.20 1.15
C LEU A 49 14.54 -14.59 0.52
N ALA A 50 15.44 -15.51 0.91
CA ALA A 50 15.41 -16.89 0.44
C ALA A 50 14.09 -17.59 0.80
N ALA A 51 13.63 -17.43 2.05
CA ALA A 51 12.33 -17.98 2.47
C ALA A 51 11.16 -17.40 1.64
N GLN A 52 11.17 -16.10 1.36
CA GLN A 52 10.13 -15.44 0.57
C GLN A 52 10.13 -15.89 -0.89
N LEU A 53 11.29 -16.04 -1.51
CA LEU A 53 11.41 -16.63 -2.85
C LEU A 53 10.80 -18.04 -2.91
N TYR A 54 11.15 -18.90 -1.95
CA TYR A 54 10.59 -20.24 -1.84
C TYR A 54 9.06 -20.19 -1.72
N HIS A 55 8.54 -19.44 -0.75
CA HIS A 55 7.10 -19.38 -0.48
C HIS A 55 6.30 -18.81 -1.66
N GLN A 56 6.79 -17.76 -2.32
CA GLN A 56 6.12 -17.15 -3.45
C GLN A 56 6.12 -18.07 -4.68
N VAL A 57 7.22 -18.78 -4.95
CA VAL A 57 7.26 -19.79 -6.02
C VAL A 57 6.31 -20.95 -5.72
N GLN A 58 6.28 -21.45 -4.49
CA GLN A 58 5.36 -22.53 -4.08
C GLN A 58 3.90 -22.09 -4.17
N LYS A 59 3.59 -20.87 -3.74
CA LYS A 59 2.26 -20.27 -3.88
C LYS A 59 1.84 -20.17 -5.35
N LYS A 60 2.72 -19.65 -6.21
CA LYS A 60 2.44 -19.54 -7.65
C LYS A 60 2.23 -20.91 -8.29
N ARG A 61 3.03 -21.93 -7.93
CA ARG A 61 2.84 -23.33 -8.37
C ARG A 61 1.46 -23.86 -8.00
N ALA A 62 1.00 -23.59 -6.78
CA ALA A 62 -0.33 -24.01 -6.34
C ALA A 62 -1.45 -23.28 -7.12
N GLU A 63 -1.31 -21.97 -7.35
CA GLU A 63 -2.30 -21.15 -8.05
C GLU A 63 -2.51 -21.53 -9.53
N ILE A 64 -1.46 -21.95 -10.23
CA ILE A 64 -1.53 -22.27 -11.66
C ILE A 64 -1.72 -23.77 -11.95
N SER A 65 -1.75 -24.60 -10.91
CA SER A 65 -1.94 -26.04 -11.03
C SER A 65 -3.21 -26.37 -11.85
N PRO A 66 -3.17 -27.33 -12.78
CA PRO A 66 -2.11 -28.33 -13.03
C PRO A 66 -1.00 -27.87 -13.97
N LYS A 67 -0.99 -26.60 -14.42
CA LYS A 67 0.10 -26.10 -15.28
C LYS A 67 1.39 -26.01 -14.48
N LYS A 68 2.51 -26.29 -15.14
CA LYS A 68 3.84 -26.11 -14.54
C LYS A 68 4.22 -24.63 -14.60
N ILE A 69 4.82 -24.15 -13.52
CA ILE A 69 5.44 -22.81 -13.50
C ILE A 69 6.59 -22.78 -14.49
N SER A 70 6.72 -21.71 -15.27
CA SER A 70 7.88 -21.51 -16.13
C SER A 70 9.01 -20.84 -15.37
N GLU A 71 10.24 -21.01 -15.85
CA GLU A 71 11.42 -20.28 -15.35
C GLU A 71 11.21 -18.76 -15.41
N TYR A 72 10.62 -18.25 -16.50
CA TYR A 72 10.29 -16.82 -16.64
C TYR A 72 9.39 -16.29 -15.50
N GLN A 73 8.42 -17.07 -15.03
CA GLN A 73 7.57 -16.68 -13.91
C GLN A 73 8.34 -16.64 -12.57
N ILE A 74 9.40 -17.46 -12.45
CA ILE A 74 10.27 -17.44 -11.27
C ILE A 74 11.24 -16.26 -11.34
N ILE A 75 11.75 -15.92 -12.54
CA ILE A 75 12.53 -14.69 -12.77
C ILE A 75 11.70 -13.47 -12.37
N GLU A 76 10.44 -13.37 -12.81
CA GLU A 76 9.56 -12.25 -12.44
C GLU A 76 9.38 -12.14 -10.92
N ILE A 77 9.24 -13.26 -10.21
CA ILE A 77 9.19 -13.24 -8.74
C ILE A 77 10.53 -12.73 -8.17
N SER A 78 11.64 -13.22 -8.70
CA SER A 78 12.99 -12.90 -8.22
C SER A 78 13.39 -11.44 -8.46
N GLU A 79 12.97 -10.86 -9.58
CA GLU A 79 13.18 -9.44 -9.90
C GLU A 79 12.36 -8.51 -8.98
N ASN A 80 11.15 -8.94 -8.58
CA ASN A 80 10.19 -8.08 -7.88
C ASN A 80 10.20 -8.24 -6.35
N VAL A 81 10.79 -9.31 -5.80
CA VAL A 81 10.77 -9.63 -4.36
C VAL A 81 11.42 -8.56 -3.46
N CYS A 82 12.25 -7.69 -4.04
CA CYS A 82 12.90 -6.56 -3.35
C CYS A 82 12.37 -5.17 -3.76
N ASP A 83 11.31 -5.06 -4.58
CA ASP A 83 10.75 -3.76 -5.00
C ASP A 83 9.48 -3.45 -4.22
N LEU A 84 9.52 -2.47 -3.30
CA LEU A 84 8.36 -2.10 -2.48
C LEU A 84 7.15 -1.57 -3.28
N LYS A 85 7.30 -1.31 -4.58
CA LYS A 85 6.17 -1.01 -5.50
C LYS A 85 5.44 -2.26 -5.95
N LYS A 86 6.01 -3.44 -5.74
CA LYS A 86 5.49 -4.74 -6.13
C LYS A 86 4.88 -5.45 -4.93
N ALA A 87 4.01 -6.41 -5.20
CA ALA A 87 3.35 -7.19 -4.14
C ALA A 87 4.30 -8.25 -3.58
N GLU A 88 5.25 -8.70 -4.42
CA GLU A 88 6.31 -9.63 -4.10
C GLU A 88 7.23 -9.12 -2.97
N ALA A 89 7.28 -7.81 -2.73
CA ALA A 89 8.05 -7.20 -1.64
C ALA A 89 7.22 -6.81 -0.41
N ASP A 90 5.92 -7.14 -0.36
CA ASP A 90 5.04 -6.79 0.77
C ASP A 90 5.51 -7.42 2.10
N TRP A 91 6.32 -8.48 2.04
CA TRP A 91 6.94 -9.10 3.22
C TRP A 91 7.84 -8.13 4.00
N ILE A 92 8.48 -7.18 3.32
CA ILE A 92 9.35 -6.16 3.94
C ILE A 92 8.53 -5.25 4.86
N LEU A 93 7.28 -4.97 4.50
CA LEU A 93 6.41 -4.08 5.25
C LEU A 93 5.95 -4.69 6.58
N GLN A 94 6.16 -5.99 6.79
CA GLN A 94 5.77 -6.68 8.02
C GLN A 94 6.92 -6.83 9.02
N ILE A 95 8.07 -6.24 8.72
CA ILE A 95 9.29 -6.39 9.51
C ILE A 95 9.63 -5.05 10.18
N ASP A 96 9.99 -5.15 11.45
CA ASP A 96 10.54 -4.08 12.28
C ASP A 96 12.01 -4.36 12.58
N VAL A 97 12.86 -3.33 12.60
CA VAL A 97 14.29 -3.48 12.92
C VAL A 97 14.49 -3.10 14.39
N VAL A 98 14.52 -4.11 15.26
CA VAL A 98 14.61 -3.89 16.70
C VAL A 98 16.04 -3.90 17.20
N GLU A 99 16.32 -3.09 18.22
CA GLU A 99 17.59 -3.10 18.94
C GLU A 99 17.54 -4.15 20.06
N GLN A 100 18.43 -5.13 20.01
CA GLN A 100 18.57 -6.16 21.04
C GLN A 100 20.00 -6.15 21.60
N GLY A 101 20.27 -5.27 22.56
CA GLY A 101 21.62 -5.05 23.06
C GLY A 101 22.52 -4.45 21.98
N ASP A 102 23.63 -5.12 21.67
CA ASP A 102 24.61 -4.65 20.67
C ASP A 102 24.33 -5.21 19.25
N ILE A 103 23.12 -5.72 18.98
CA ILE A 103 22.71 -6.24 17.66
C ILE A 103 21.39 -5.64 17.17
N LEU A 104 21.23 -5.60 15.84
CA LEU A 104 19.96 -5.36 15.18
C LEU A 104 19.28 -6.69 14.83
N GLU A 105 18.00 -6.81 15.14
CA GLU A 105 17.20 -8.00 14.85
C GLU A 105 15.98 -7.65 13.98
N LEU A 106 15.67 -8.50 13.00
CA LEU A 106 14.51 -8.35 12.12
C LEU A 106 13.30 -9.11 12.69
N VAL A 107 12.35 -8.39 13.29
CA VAL A 107 11.16 -8.96 13.94
C VAL A 107 9.93 -8.86 13.05
N GLU A 108 9.22 -9.96 12.86
CA GLU A 108 7.96 -10.00 12.13
C GLU A 108 6.79 -9.58 13.01
N GLN A 109 6.03 -8.58 12.55
CA GLN A 109 4.92 -7.98 13.29
C GLN A 109 3.55 -8.58 12.91
N GLY A 110 3.49 -9.45 11.87
CA GLY A 110 2.27 -10.11 11.40
C GLY A 110 1.22 -9.20 10.76
N THR A 111 1.50 -7.90 10.64
CA THR A 111 0.68 -6.89 9.96
C THR A 111 1.58 -5.97 9.15
N GLU A 112 1.06 -5.36 8.08
CA GLU A 112 1.84 -4.38 7.32
C GLU A 112 1.96 -3.05 8.09
N GLY A 113 3.18 -2.54 8.20
CA GLY A 113 3.51 -1.26 8.78
C GLY A 113 3.68 -0.16 7.74
N GLN A 114 3.59 1.08 8.20
CA GLN A 114 3.95 2.25 7.41
C GLN A 114 5.44 2.21 7.10
N CYS A 115 5.78 2.39 5.84
CA CYS A 115 7.16 2.27 5.40
C CYS A 115 7.96 3.55 5.77
N ASN A 116 8.92 3.40 6.68
CA ASN A 116 9.84 4.42 7.22
C ASN A 116 11.30 4.15 6.76
N SER A 117 12.33 4.61 7.49
CA SER A 117 13.72 4.32 7.11
C SER A 117 14.06 2.82 7.18
N GLU A 118 13.39 2.05 8.03
CA GLU A 118 13.71 0.65 8.31
C GLU A 118 13.29 -0.26 7.15
N CYS A 119 12.04 -0.16 6.68
CA CYS A 119 11.61 -0.87 5.47
C CYS A 119 12.50 -0.52 4.27
N LYS A 120 12.96 0.75 4.17
CA LYS A 120 13.84 1.22 3.09
C LYS A 120 15.25 0.66 3.23
N THR A 121 15.70 0.45 4.45
CA THR A 121 16.98 -0.19 4.75
C THR A 121 16.94 -1.68 4.41
N ILE A 122 15.83 -2.37 4.73
CA ILE A 122 15.59 -3.76 4.34
C ILE A 122 15.49 -3.88 2.81
N GLU A 123 14.72 -3.02 2.15
CA GLU A 123 14.61 -2.94 0.67
C GLU A 123 16.00 -2.78 0.06
N ARG A 124 16.80 -1.85 0.59
CA ARG A 124 18.16 -1.59 0.11
C ARG A 124 19.07 -2.81 0.29
N ALA A 125 19.08 -3.42 1.47
CA ALA A 125 19.85 -4.62 1.73
C ALA A 125 19.42 -5.78 0.81
N CYS A 126 18.11 -5.96 0.61
CA CYS A 126 17.54 -6.95 -0.30
C CYS A 126 18.05 -6.75 -1.72
N GLN A 127 17.99 -5.52 -2.24
CA GLN A 127 18.49 -5.17 -3.57
C GLN A 127 20.01 -5.41 -3.70
N GLU A 128 20.79 -5.14 -2.65
CA GLU A 128 22.24 -5.41 -2.64
C GLU A 128 22.56 -6.91 -2.60
N ILE A 129 21.71 -7.72 -1.97
CA ILE A 129 21.84 -9.18 -1.95
C ILE A 129 21.41 -9.77 -3.30
N MET A 130 20.26 -9.36 -3.81
CA MET A 130 19.71 -9.90 -5.06
C MET A 130 20.53 -9.46 -6.27
N GLY A 131 21.02 -8.22 -6.31
CA GLY A 131 21.99 -7.75 -7.30
C GLY A 131 21.69 -8.20 -8.74
N TYR A 132 22.59 -9.04 -9.28
CA TYR A 132 22.47 -9.70 -10.59
C TYR A 132 22.24 -11.22 -10.48
N SER A 133 21.80 -11.66 -9.30
CA SER A 133 21.62 -13.07 -8.94
C SER A 133 20.19 -13.56 -9.21
N ASP A 134 19.29 -12.72 -9.68
CA ASP A 134 17.89 -13.04 -9.97
C ASP A 134 17.77 -14.21 -10.96
N THR A 135 18.57 -14.23 -12.02
CA THR A 135 18.59 -15.32 -13.00
C THR A 135 19.13 -16.62 -12.41
N ASP A 136 20.25 -16.56 -11.69
CA ASP A 136 20.90 -17.73 -11.07
C ASP A 136 20.02 -18.37 -9.99
N VAL A 137 19.31 -17.54 -9.23
CA VAL A 137 18.33 -17.95 -8.21
C VAL A 137 17.12 -18.59 -8.88
N ALA A 138 16.59 -17.96 -9.93
CA ALA A 138 15.44 -18.49 -10.65
C ALA A 138 15.75 -19.84 -11.32
N GLU A 139 16.92 -19.98 -11.93
CA GLU A 139 17.39 -21.24 -12.51
C GLU A 139 17.46 -22.33 -11.44
N TYR A 140 18.07 -22.05 -10.29
CA TYR A 140 18.20 -23.00 -9.19
C TYR A 140 16.83 -23.44 -8.63
N LEU A 141 15.91 -22.49 -8.43
CA LEU A 141 14.54 -22.76 -8.00
C LEU A 141 13.74 -23.60 -9.02
N TYR A 142 13.96 -23.36 -10.30
CA TYR A 142 13.30 -24.07 -11.39
C TYR A 142 13.80 -25.50 -11.54
N LYS A 143 15.13 -25.69 -11.62
CA LYS A 143 15.76 -27.00 -11.90
C LYS A 143 15.81 -27.90 -10.67
N SER A 144 16.25 -27.37 -9.53
CA SER A 144 16.55 -28.17 -8.34
C SER A 144 15.36 -28.32 -7.41
N GLN A 145 14.39 -27.40 -7.47
CA GLN A 145 13.25 -27.33 -6.55
C GLN A 145 13.67 -27.53 -5.08
N PRO A 146 14.62 -26.72 -4.58
CA PRO A 146 15.26 -26.94 -3.29
C PRO A 146 14.28 -26.76 -2.12
N GLN A 147 14.60 -27.36 -0.98
CA GLN A 147 14.02 -26.97 0.30
C GLN A 147 14.61 -25.63 0.76
N ILE A 148 13.93 -24.97 1.70
CA ILE A 148 14.30 -23.62 2.19
C ILE A 148 15.78 -23.56 2.61
N ASP A 149 16.26 -24.50 3.44
CA ASP A 149 17.64 -24.47 3.92
C ASP A 149 18.68 -24.59 2.80
N SER A 150 18.38 -25.36 1.75
CA SER A 150 19.26 -25.49 0.58
C SER A 150 19.29 -24.19 -0.21
N LEU A 151 18.14 -23.52 -0.37
CA LEU A 151 18.05 -22.21 -1.00
C LEU A 151 18.76 -21.12 -0.19
N VAL A 152 18.62 -21.12 1.13
CA VAL A 152 19.34 -20.20 2.02
C VAL A 152 20.84 -20.39 1.89
N ASN A 153 21.34 -21.63 1.94
CA ASN A 153 22.77 -21.89 1.78
C ASN A 153 23.27 -21.44 0.41
N TYR A 154 22.56 -21.80 -0.66
CA TYR A 154 22.90 -21.39 -2.02
C TYR A 154 22.93 -19.87 -2.17
N LEU A 155 21.84 -19.17 -1.83
CA LEU A 155 21.72 -17.73 -2.02
C LEU A 155 22.68 -16.98 -1.08
N CYS A 156 22.66 -17.28 0.21
CA CYS A 156 23.28 -16.44 1.23
C CYS A 156 24.73 -16.77 1.53
N LYS A 157 25.17 -18.02 1.30
CA LYS A 157 26.55 -18.44 1.55
C LYS A 157 27.31 -18.66 0.25
N ASP A 158 26.71 -19.28 -0.76
CA ASP A 158 27.44 -19.65 -1.97
C ASP A 158 27.47 -18.52 -3.00
N LEU A 159 26.32 -17.93 -3.30
CA LEU A 159 26.14 -16.97 -4.38
C LEU A 159 26.49 -15.54 -3.95
N THR A 160 25.82 -15.01 -2.92
CA THR A 160 25.92 -13.58 -2.55
C THR A 160 26.94 -13.30 -1.44
N LYS A 161 27.38 -14.35 -0.74
CA LYS A 161 28.25 -14.27 0.44
C LYS A 161 27.68 -13.42 1.60
N ALA A 162 26.40 -13.06 1.57
CA ALA A 162 25.74 -12.22 2.56
C ALA A 162 25.85 -12.74 4.01
N CYS A 163 25.93 -14.07 4.18
CA CYS A 163 26.06 -14.74 5.46
C CYS A 163 27.43 -15.40 5.68
N SER A 164 28.47 -14.96 4.95
CA SER A 164 29.82 -15.55 5.10
C SER A 164 30.54 -15.09 6.38
N THR A 165 30.15 -13.93 6.91
CA THR A 165 30.71 -13.35 8.12
C THR A 165 29.61 -13.04 9.10
N LYS A 166 29.90 -13.19 10.39
CA LYS A 166 28.98 -12.75 11.45
C LYS A 166 28.75 -11.23 11.33
N PRO A 167 27.50 -10.74 11.47
CA PRO A 167 27.24 -9.31 11.50
C PRO A 167 28.10 -8.58 12.56
N PRO A 168 28.62 -7.38 12.26
CA PRO A 168 29.34 -6.58 13.24
C PRO A 168 28.41 -6.16 14.39
N LEU A 169 29.01 -5.72 15.50
CA LEU A 169 28.25 -5.14 16.62
C LEU A 169 27.83 -3.72 16.27
N VAL A 170 26.64 -3.35 16.75
CA VAL A 170 26.06 -2.03 16.55
C VAL A 170 26.79 -1.00 17.44
N PRO A 171 27.20 0.17 16.90
CA PRO A 171 27.78 1.25 17.70
C PRO A 171 26.82 1.75 18.77
N LYS A 172 27.32 2.01 19.98
CA LYS A 172 26.51 2.46 21.14
C LYS A 172 25.94 3.87 20.98
N ASP A 173 26.52 4.67 20.10
CA ASP A 173 26.12 6.04 19.77
C ASP A 173 25.17 6.11 18.56
N ARG A 174 24.79 4.97 17.97
CA ARG A 174 23.79 4.92 16.91
C ARG A 174 22.45 5.44 17.42
N THR A 175 21.79 6.26 16.62
CA THR A 175 20.42 6.72 16.91
C THR A 175 19.41 5.62 16.61
N PRO A 176 18.50 5.29 17.55
CA PRO A 176 17.48 4.28 17.33
C PRO A 176 16.60 4.50 16.10
N GLY A 177 16.02 3.41 15.62
CA GLY A 177 15.06 3.38 14.53
C GLY A 177 13.74 4.10 14.87
N GLU A 178 12.97 4.43 13.83
CA GLU A 178 11.59 4.92 14.01
C GLU A 178 10.70 3.74 14.42
N PRO A 179 9.80 3.88 15.41
CA PRO A 179 8.99 2.75 15.86
C PRO A 179 8.08 2.23 14.75
N PHE A 180 7.83 0.92 14.73
CA PHE A 180 6.84 0.31 13.87
C PHE A 180 5.45 0.94 14.06
N VAL A 181 4.85 1.40 12.96
CA VAL A 181 3.48 1.91 12.95
C VAL A 181 2.64 1.04 12.04
N ALA A 182 1.80 0.18 12.62
CA ALA A 182 0.89 -0.67 11.85
C ALA A 182 -0.03 0.18 10.95
N LYS A 183 -0.18 -0.23 9.69
CA LYS A 183 -1.21 0.31 8.80
C LYS A 183 -2.58 -0.20 9.23
N SER A 184 -3.60 0.60 8.92
CA SER A 184 -4.97 0.09 9.01
C SER A 184 -5.21 -0.94 7.89
N ALA A 185 -6.05 -1.95 8.15
CA ALA A 185 -6.39 -2.97 7.15
C ALA A 185 -6.92 -2.36 5.84
N LYS A 186 -7.71 -1.27 5.94
CA LYS A 186 -8.25 -0.54 4.79
C LYS A 186 -7.16 0.15 3.96
N GLU A 187 -6.13 0.67 4.62
CA GLU A 187 -4.98 1.30 3.95
C GLU A 187 -4.15 0.25 3.21
N ALA A 188 -3.82 -0.87 3.86
CA ALA A 188 -3.09 -1.98 3.26
C ALA A 188 -3.85 -2.57 2.05
N GLU A 189 -5.16 -2.79 2.16
CA GLU A 189 -5.98 -3.29 1.06
C GLU A 189 -6.02 -2.29 -0.13
N MET A 190 -6.20 -1.00 0.16
CA MET A 190 -6.21 0.04 -0.88
C MET A 190 -4.87 0.10 -1.62
N GLU A 191 -3.74 0.02 -0.91
CA GLU A 191 -2.41 -0.01 -1.54
C GLU A 191 -2.22 -1.25 -2.41
N LYS A 192 -2.65 -2.42 -1.95
CA LYS A 192 -2.59 -3.66 -2.73
C LYS A 192 -3.38 -3.57 -4.04
N ILE A 193 -4.56 -2.96 -3.99
CA ILE A 193 -5.36 -2.69 -5.20
C ILE A 193 -4.58 -1.78 -6.15
N MET A 194 -4.00 -0.68 -5.63
CA MET A 194 -3.23 0.26 -6.45
C MET A 194 -2.02 -0.42 -7.11
N LYS A 195 -1.25 -1.23 -6.38
CA LYS A 195 -0.10 -1.98 -6.93
C LYS A 195 -0.52 -2.95 -8.04
N SER A 196 -1.64 -3.65 -7.87
CA SER A 196 -2.15 -4.59 -8.88
C SER A 196 -2.57 -3.90 -10.19
N MET A 197 -2.98 -2.62 -10.12
CA MET A 197 -3.30 -1.82 -11.29
C MET A 197 -2.03 -1.37 -12.03
N GLU A 198 -0.97 -1.04 -11.30
CA GLU A 198 0.30 -0.61 -11.90
C GLU A 198 0.96 -1.73 -12.71
N GLY A 199 0.90 -2.99 -12.26
CA GLY A 199 1.44 -4.14 -12.99
C GLY A 199 0.77 -4.41 -14.34
N LYS A 200 -0.52 -4.06 -14.51
CA LYS A 200 -1.28 -4.28 -15.75
C LYS A 200 -1.11 -3.17 -16.80
N VAL A 201 -0.54 -2.03 -16.44
CA VAL A 201 -0.43 -0.83 -17.30
C VAL A 201 0.97 -0.68 -17.92
N LEU A 202 1.94 -1.51 -17.52
CA LEU A 202 3.35 -1.43 -17.96
C LEU A 202 3.57 -2.04 -19.36
N GLY A 203 3.05 -1.34 -20.37
CA GLY A 203 3.47 -1.42 -21.77
C GLY A 203 3.74 -0.04 -22.38
N GLY A 204 3.93 1.01 -21.56
CA GLY A 204 4.04 2.39 -22.05
C GLY A 204 4.93 3.29 -21.20
N LYS A 205 5.75 4.10 -21.88
CA LYS A 205 6.70 5.09 -21.34
C LYS A 205 6.06 6.08 -20.35
N GLU A 206 6.89 6.61 -19.46
CA GLU A 206 6.55 7.50 -18.34
C GLU A 206 5.74 8.75 -18.72
N ASP A 207 5.92 9.28 -19.93
CA ASP A 207 5.11 10.39 -20.47
C ASP A 207 3.64 10.02 -20.67
N SER A 208 3.37 8.77 -21.07
CA SER A 208 2.00 8.26 -21.20
C SER A 208 1.34 8.02 -19.84
N LYS A 209 2.14 7.73 -18.79
CA LYS A 209 1.67 7.50 -17.42
C LYS A 209 1.03 8.76 -16.81
N ASN A 210 1.61 9.94 -17.05
CA ASN A 210 1.04 11.19 -16.54
C ASN A 210 -0.24 11.59 -17.30
N ASP A 211 -0.28 11.36 -18.61
CA ASP A 211 -1.45 11.60 -19.45
C ASP A 211 -2.63 10.67 -19.09
N TRP A 212 -2.37 9.38 -18.88
CA TRP A 212 -3.43 8.43 -18.49
C TRP A 212 -4.04 8.76 -17.12
N LYS A 213 -3.22 9.11 -16.13
CA LYS A 213 -3.70 9.53 -14.80
C LYS A 213 -4.61 10.74 -14.90
N GLN A 214 -4.23 11.74 -15.70
CA GLN A 214 -5.06 12.92 -15.97
C GLN A 214 -6.38 12.57 -16.67
N LYS A 215 -6.35 11.66 -17.66
CA LYS A 215 -7.57 11.20 -18.35
C LYS A 215 -8.55 10.49 -17.43
N VAL A 216 -8.07 9.63 -16.53
CA VAL A 216 -8.93 8.92 -15.56
C VAL A 216 -9.56 9.91 -14.57
N ILE A 217 -8.77 10.80 -13.98
CA ILE A 217 -9.26 11.81 -13.04
C ILE A 217 -10.32 12.69 -13.71
N THR A 218 -10.05 13.14 -14.94
CA THR A 218 -11.00 13.95 -15.72
C THR A 218 -12.28 13.18 -16.06
N GLY A 219 -12.18 11.89 -16.38
CA GLY A 219 -13.32 11.02 -16.64
C GLY A 219 -14.22 10.84 -15.41
N MET A 220 -13.61 10.61 -14.24
CA MET A 220 -14.35 10.50 -12.97
C MET A 220 -15.02 11.83 -12.60
N ALA A 221 -14.33 12.96 -12.79
CA ALA A 221 -14.89 14.29 -12.55
C ALA A 221 -16.10 14.58 -13.47
N LYS A 222 -15.99 14.30 -14.77
CA LYS A 222 -17.10 14.48 -15.73
C LYS A 222 -18.30 13.61 -15.41
N THR A 223 -18.08 12.35 -15.01
CA THR A 223 -19.16 11.45 -14.59
C THR A 223 -19.83 11.96 -13.31
N GLY A 224 -19.04 12.43 -12.34
CA GLY A 224 -19.54 13.07 -11.12
C GLY A 224 -20.39 14.31 -11.41
N ASP A 225 -19.94 15.19 -12.30
CA ASP A 225 -20.69 16.38 -12.72
C ASP A 225 -22.00 16.02 -13.44
N THR A 226 -21.97 14.96 -14.26
CA THR A 226 -23.16 14.47 -14.98
C THR A 226 -24.19 13.91 -14.01
N LEU A 227 -23.75 13.09 -13.04
CA LEU A 227 -24.61 12.58 -11.96
C LEU A 227 -25.18 13.72 -11.11
N LYS A 228 -24.36 14.73 -10.78
CA LYS A 228 -24.80 15.90 -10.01
C LYS A 228 -25.86 16.71 -10.76
N LYS A 229 -25.71 16.90 -12.08
CA LYS A 229 -26.74 17.53 -12.94
C LYS A 229 -28.04 16.74 -12.95
N HIS A 230 -27.96 15.41 -13.07
CA HIS A 230 -29.14 14.54 -13.03
C HIS A 230 -29.84 14.60 -11.67
N ALA A 231 -29.08 14.55 -10.58
CA ALA A 231 -29.61 14.67 -9.22
C ALA A 231 -30.31 16.03 -9.01
N HIS A 232 -29.72 17.14 -9.45
CA HIS A 232 -30.36 18.47 -9.40
C HIS A 232 -31.64 18.54 -10.23
N LYS A 233 -31.67 17.93 -11.42
CA LYS A 233 -32.85 17.91 -12.29
C LYS A 233 -33.99 17.13 -11.62
N VAL A 234 -33.69 15.97 -11.04
CA VAL A 234 -34.67 15.15 -10.31
C VAL A 234 -35.19 15.89 -9.08
N ALA A 235 -34.30 16.49 -8.28
CA ALA A 235 -34.67 17.27 -7.10
C ALA A 235 -35.58 18.46 -7.46
N ASN A 236 -35.26 19.18 -8.55
CA ASN A 236 -36.09 20.28 -9.04
C ASN A 236 -37.47 19.82 -9.52
N HIS A 237 -37.54 18.70 -10.25
CA HIS A 237 -38.82 18.11 -10.67
C HIS A 237 -39.67 17.67 -9.47
N ALA A 238 -39.07 17.00 -8.48
CA ALA A 238 -39.76 16.61 -7.27
C ALA A 238 -40.29 17.84 -6.50
N GLY A 239 -39.49 18.90 -6.38
CA GLY A 239 -39.90 20.15 -5.74
C GLY A 239 -41.00 20.91 -6.48
N GLN A 240 -41.04 20.86 -7.82
CA GLN A 240 -42.14 21.43 -8.61
C GLN A 240 -43.43 20.62 -8.47
N TRP A 241 -43.33 19.30 -8.49
CA TRP A 241 -44.46 18.39 -8.29
C TRP A 241 -45.09 18.59 -6.89
N TRP A 242 -44.27 18.66 -5.84
CA TRP A 242 -44.71 18.96 -4.48
C TRP A 242 -45.44 20.31 -4.36
N ARG A 243 -44.92 21.36 -5.01
CA ARG A 243 -45.59 22.68 -5.04
C ARG A 243 -46.95 22.64 -5.74
N ARG A 244 -47.09 21.84 -6.81
CA ARG A 244 -48.38 21.66 -7.51
C ARG A 244 -49.40 20.93 -6.64
N ILE A 245 -49.00 19.86 -5.94
CA ILE A 245 -49.89 19.13 -5.01
C ILE A 245 -50.38 20.04 -3.89
N LYS A 246 -49.49 20.84 -3.28
CA LYS A 246 -49.87 21.76 -2.20
C LYS A 246 -50.87 22.83 -2.67
N LYS A 247 -50.72 23.33 -3.90
CA LYS A 247 -51.67 24.30 -4.50
C LYS A 247 -53.04 23.68 -4.79
N LEU A 248 -53.09 22.40 -5.20
CA LEU A 248 -54.34 21.66 -5.39
C LEU A 248 -55.05 21.35 -4.06
N SER A 249 -54.30 21.01 -3.02
CA SER A 249 -54.82 20.81 -1.66
C SER A 249 -55.41 22.10 -1.06
N SER A 250 -54.75 23.25 -1.27
CA SER A 250 -55.25 24.55 -0.81
C SER A 250 -56.52 25.00 -1.54
N LYS A 251 -56.66 24.73 -2.85
CA LYS A 251 -57.89 25.02 -3.59
C LYS A 251 -59.08 24.14 -3.18
N LYS A 252 -58.84 22.92 -2.72
CA LYS A 252 -59.92 22.02 -2.24
C LYS A 252 -60.48 22.49 -0.89
N SER A 253 -59.63 23.06 -0.03
CA SER A 253 -60.04 23.62 1.27
C SER A 253 -60.91 24.88 1.16
N TYR A 254 -60.72 25.72 0.13
CA TYR A 254 -61.52 26.94 -0.06
C TYR A 254 -62.91 26.68 -0.67
N LYS A 255 -63.14 25.48 -1.23
CA LYS A 255 -64.41 25.11 -1.87
C LYS A 255 -65.40 24.38 -0.94
N GLN A 256 -65.09 24.35 0.35
CA GLN A 256 -65.85 23.63 1.38
C GLN A 256 -66.45 24.57 2.46
N GLU A 257 -66.30 25.90 2.30
CA GLU A 257 -66.95 26.92 3.13
C GLU A 257 -67.72 27.94 2.27
N LEU A 258 -68.70 27.46 1.51
CA LEU A 258 -69.76 28.27 0.90
C LEU A 258 -71.03 27.43 0.77
#